data_AF-A0AA95BQ43-F1
#
_entry.id   AF-A0AA95BQ43-F1
#
_cell.length_a   1.000
_cell.length_b   1.000
_cell.length_c   1.000
_cell.angle_alpha   90.00
_cell.angle_beta   90.00
_cell.angle_gamma   90.00
#
_symmetry.space_group_name_H-M   'P 1'
#
loop_
_entity.id
_entity.type
_entity.pdbx_description
1 polymer ?
#
loop_
_entity_poly.entity_id
_entity_poly.type
_entity_poly.pdbx_seq_one_letter_code
_entity_poly.pdbx_strand_id
1 'polypeptide(L)'
;MLSNLLSKSLTGLGLAVAVTLLAGCQNAAPPATTQSSNSASPQEQGSCPEGSQALSKDMTSGATWSMCFSVDPKLGMVLSDIAFAPPASEPIKLISSMSLAQLEVPYDDGGRSTSDITTAGFGGPNMHSLTEIECAGELKKHPIPTIGDGTKFGTIEERPVLCSDMVDAGLSYRSAEVGELLAKRKDDWQLSTISKVGWYEYINQITFGADGTIRPSLGATGDLSPADYSDAEHGSAVGSGEHDHASSHSHNAVWKIDWALGGDTGQKIEQYDSKPTGKEGEHSPIVEGEYSTISTPATAKWTDKRWWKVSAPKLLNEDGHEMSYEISMGKTDSFTFIDDQRNHVHSDDGDDSIGYDVAFTNADECQIYATYNRGTCGRGVLDYVQKQKDEKLDDMVSWVAVGYHHVPRDEEQSPMEVHWQGFNLIPRDLTAQRLDVPESRQDLNGKPQDWDGQMPPEEQDAS
;
A
#
# COMPACT_ATOMS: atom_id res chain seq x y z
N MET A 1 35.94 -39.13 -48.68
CA MET A 1 35.49 -40.52 -48.46
C MET A 1 34.25 -40.46 -47.59
N LEU A 2 33.13 -40.99 -48.10
CA LEU A 2 31.81 -41.22 -47.47
C LEU A 2 31.04 -40.00 -46.94
N SER A 3 29.71 -39.94 -46.96
CA SER A 3 28.63 -40.30 -47.90
C SER A 3 27.33 -39.87 -47.19
N ASN A 4 26.41 -39.25 -47.93
CA ASN A 4 25.06 -38.87 -47.52
C ASN A 4 24.22 -40.04 -46.97
N LEU A 5 23.21 -39.76 -46.14
CA LEU A 5 21.77 -39.87 -46.52
C LEU A 5 20.78 -39.66 -45.36
N LEU A 6 19.64 -39.08 -45.76
CA LEU A 6 18.41 -38.80 -45.01
C LEU A 6 17.68 -40.05 -44.52
N SER A 7 16.76 -39.89 -43.56
CA SER A 7 15.58 -40.75 -43.41
C SER A 7 14.31 -39.94 -43.07
N LYS A 8 13.19 -40.42 -43.64
CA LYS A 8 11.82 -39.89 -43.59
C LYS A 8 10.90 -40.91 -42.90
N SER A 9 9.93 -40.39 -42.14
CA SER A 9 8.49 -40.74 -42.01
C SER A 9 7.97 -42.16 -41.71
N LEU A 10 7.07 -42.18 -40.70
CA LEU A 10 5.75 -42.85 -40.55
C LEU A 10 5.59 -44.37 -40.77
N THR A 11 5.09 -45.09 -39.75
CA THR A 11 3.70 -45.64 -39.60
C THR A 11 3.63 -46.63 -38.43
N GLY A 12 2.48 -46.73 -37.73
CA GLY A 12 2.24 -47.83 -36.76
C GLY A 12 0.95 -47.71 -35.94
N LEU A 13 -0.05 -48.50 -36.33
CA LEU A 13 -1.41 -48.69 -35.78
C LEU A 13 -1.45 -49.36 -34.38
N GLY A 14 -2.54 -49.16 -33.63
CA GLY A 14 -2.95 -50.10 -32.56
C GLY A 14 -4.11 -49.63 -31.67
N LEU A 15 -5.36 -49.91 -32.08
CA LEU A 15 -6.60 -49.71 -31.32
C LEU A 15 -6.76 -50.75 -30.19
N ALA A 16 -7.23 -50.34 -29.01
CA ALA A 16 -7.97 -51.21 -28.08
C ALA A 16 -9.03 -50.38 -27.31
N VAL A 17 -10.29 -50.73 -27.53
CA VAL A 17 -11.49 -50.13 -26.93
C VAL A 17 -11.89 -50.97 -25.71
N ALA A 18 -12.07 -50.33 -24.56
CA ALA A 18 -12.73 -50.93 -23.40
C ALA A 18 -13.95 -50.08 -23.02
N VAL A 19 -15.13 -50.66 -23.22
CA VAL A 19 -16.44 -50.10 -22.84
C VAL A 19 -16.71 -50.48 -21.39
N THR A 20 -16.99 -49.50 -20.53
CA THR A 20 -17.60 -49.71 -19.21
C THR A 20 -18.91 -48.95 -19.15
N LEU A 21 -19.99 -49.69 -18.91
CA LEU A 21 -21.36 -49.22 -18.71
C LEU A 21 -21.51 -48.67 -17.29
N LEU A 22 -21.96 -47.42 -17.14
CA LEU A 22 -22.50 -46.89 -15.90
C LEU A 22 -23.98 -46.58 -16.09
N ALA A 23 -24.80 -47.30 -15.33
CA ALA A 23 -26.25 -47.15 -15.27
C ALA A 23 -26.63 -45.83 -14.58
N GLY A 24 -27.60 -45.12 -15.17
CA GLY A 24 -28.13 -43.88 -14.64
C GLY A 24 -29.12 -44.11 -13.49
N CYS A 25 -28.88 -43.42 -12.38
CA CYS A 25 -29.91 -43.10 -11.39
C CYS A 25 -30.20 -41.61 -11.49
N GLN A 26 -31.38 -41.26 -12.02
CA GLN A 26 -31.90 -39.89 -12.01
C GLN A 26 -32.53 -39.63 -10.64
N ASN A 27 -31.84 -38.85 -9.79
CA ASN A 27 -32.48 -38.18 -8.66
C ASN A 27 -32.84 -36.76 -9.10
N ALA A 28 -34.15 -36.52 -9.27
CA ALA A 28 -34.68 -35.19 -9.49
C ALA A 28 -34.49 -34.33 -8.24
N ALA A 29 -33.75 -33.24 -8.36
CA ALA A 29 -33.63 -32.22 -7.32
C ALA A 29 -34.95 -31.44 -7.18
N PRO A 30 -35.41 -31.13 -5.95
CA PRO A 30 -36.56 -30.26 -5.75
C PRO A 30 -36.23 -28.81 -6.15
N PRO A 31 -37.25 -28.01 -6.55
CA PRO A 31 -37.04 -26.67 -7.04
C PRO A 31 -36.46 -25.76 -5.95
N ALA A 32 -35.40 -25.04 -6.30
CA ALA A 32 -34.78 -24.03 -5.46
C ALA A 32 -35.81 -22.91 -5.19
N THR A 33 -36.24 -22.81 -3.94
CA THR A 33 -36.91 -21.62 -3.40
C THR A 33 -35.89 -20.49 -3.41
N THR A 34 -36.13 -19.49 -4.25
CA THR A 34 -35.42 -18.21 -4.23
C THR A 34 -35.69 -17.52 -2.91
N GLN A 35 -34.77 -17.68 -1.95
CA GLN A 35 -34.66 -16.75 -0.82
C GLN A 35 -34.12 -15.44 -1.38
N SER A 36 -34.95 -14.40 -1.39
CA SER A 36 -34.50 -13.03 -1.60
C SER A 36 -33.44 -12.71 -0.55
N SER A 37 -32.19 -12.58 -0.98
CA SER A 37 -31.21 -11.80 -0.23
C SER A 37 -31.73 -10.36 -0.22
N ASN A 38 -32.06 -9.85 0.96
CA ASN A 38 -32.22 -8.41 1.13
C ASN A 38 -30.84 -7.80 0.91
N SER A 39 -30.56 -7.39 -0.32
CA SER A 39 -29.48 -6.44 -0.59
C SER A 39 -29.83 -5.16 0.17
N ALA A 40 -29.04 -4.85 1.19
CA ALA A 40 -29.05 -3.52 1.78
C ALA A 40 -28.85 -2.51 0.64
N SER A 41 -29.67 -1.46 0.63
CA SER A 41 -29.48 -0.36 -0.31
C SER A 41 -28.11 0.26 -0.06
N PRO A 42 -27.40 0.77 -1.09
CA PRO A 42 -26.17 1.52 -0.88
C PRO A 42 -26.47 2.65 0.10
N GLN A 43 -25.90 2.60 1.31
CA GLN A 43 -25.97 3.73 2.23
C GLN A 43 -25.38 4.93 1.50
N GLU A 44 -26.08 6.08 1.56
CA GLU A 44 -25.66 7.31 0.88
C GLU A 44 -24.22 7.64 1.26
N GLN A 45 -23.30 7.40 0.32
CA GLN A 45 -21.97 7.97 0.38
C GLN A 45 -22.13 9.48 0.47
N GLY A 46 -21.37 10.11 1.38
CA GLY A 46 -21.25 11.57 1.38
C GLY A 46 -20.94 12.06 -0.03
N SER A 47 -21.53 13.19 -0.43
CA SER A 47 -21.32 13.73 -1.78
C SER A 47 -19.84 14.04 -1.98
N CYS A 48 -19.19 13.40 -2.95
CA CYS A 48 -17.82 13.72 -3.30
C CYS A 48 -17.68 15.19 -3.73
N PRO A 49 -16.51 15.82 -3.47
CA PRO A 49 -16.23 17.16 -3.96
C PRO A 49 -16.42 17.27 -5.49
N GLU A 50 -16.71 18.49 -5.96
CA GLU A 50 -16.80 18.75 -7.39
C GLU A 50 -15.51 18.32 -8.11
N GLY A 51 -15.66 17.66 -9.26
CA GLY A 51 -14.53 17.09 -10.01
C GLY A 51 -14.01 15.76 -9.48
N SER A 52 -14.58 15.21 -8.40
CA SER A 52 -14.25 13.88 -7.88
C SER A 52 -15.30 12.84 -8.27
N GLN A 53 -14.90 11.58 -8.29
CA GLN A 53 -15.74 10.43 -8.59
C GLN A 53 -15.89 9.54 -7.35
N ALA A 54 -17.13 9.22 -6.98
CA ALA A 54 -17.39 8.27 -5.89
C ALA A 54 -17.02 6.84 -6.28
N LEU A 55 -16.35 6.13 -5.37
CA LEU A 55 -15.98 4.72 -5.48
C LEU A 55 -16.51 3.96 -4.26
N SER A 56 -16.98 2.73 -4.48
CA SER A 56 -17.43 1.83 -3.41
C SER A 56 -17.11 0.39 -3.77
N LYS A 57 -16.79 -0.42 -2.76
CA LYS A 57 -16.61 -1.86 -2.97
C LYS A 57 -17.00 -2.69 -1.75
N ASP A 58 -17.85 -3.68 -1.98
CA ASP A 58 -18.16 -4.71 -1.00
C ASP A 58 -17.08 -5.80 -1.03
N MET A 59 -16.66 -6.22 0.14
CA MET A 59 -15.54 -7.13 0.35
C MET A 59 -16.01 -8.53 0.73
N THR A 60 -15.15 -9.54 0.55
CA THR A 60 -15.45 -10.93 0.92
C THR A 60 -15.65 -11.16 2.42
N SER A 61 -15.25 -10.21 3.26
CA SER A 61 -15.52 -10.17 4.70
C SER A 61 -16.93 -9.70 5.04
N GLY A 62 -17.68 -9.16 4.07
CA GLY A 62 -18.96 -8.48 4.29
C GLY A 62 -18.82 -7.01 4.66
N ALA A 63 -17.60 -6.49 4.73
CA ALA A 63 -17.33 -5.06 4.91
C ALA A 63 -17.44 -4.30 3.59
N THR A 64 -17.54 -2.97 3.66
CA THR A 64 -17.58 -2.10 2.48
C THR A 64 -16.55 -0.98 2.61
N TRP A 65 -15.77 -0.76 1.55
CA TRP A 65 -14.93 0.42 1.39
C TRP A 65 -15.68 1.48 0.57
N SER A 66 -15.50 2.75 0.94
CA SER A 66 -16.00 3.91 0.20
C SER A 66 -14.99 5.05 0.21
N MET A 67 -14.94 5.82 -0.88
CA MET A 67 -14.04 6.96 -1.04
C MET A 67 -14.41 7.79 -2.26
N CYS A 68 -13.73 8.92 -2.44
CA CYS A 68 -13.75 9.75 -3.63
C CYS A 68 -12.38 9.71 -4.32
N PHE A 69 -12.39 9.54 -5.64
CA PHE A 69 -11.20 9.60 -6.48
C PHE A 69 -11.17 10.90 -7.27
N SER A 70 -10.02 11.56 -7.29
CA SER A 70 -9.74 12.70 -8.14
C SER A 70 -8.31 12.64 -8.68
N VAL A 71 -8.03 13.50 -9.66
CA VAL A 71 -6.69 13.63 -10.21
C VAL A 71 -6.19 15.07 -10.03
N ASP A 72 -5.11 15.21 -9.27
CA ASP A 72 -4.33 16.45 -9.21
C ASP A 72 -3.27 16.45 -10.32
N PRO A 73 -3.05 17.57 -11.03
CA PRO A 73 -2.05 17.64 -12.11
C PRO A 73 -0.62 17.27 -11.68
N LYS A 74 -0.26 17.45 -10.41
CA LYS A 74 1.06 17.14 -9.86
C LYS A 74 1.06 15.83 -9.09
N LEU A 75 0.18 15.66 -8.10
CA LEU A 75 0.12 14.47 -7.24
C LEU A 75 -0.36 13.22 -7.99
N GLY A 76 -1.08 13.38 -9.11
CA GLY A 76 -1.73 12.27 -9.79
C GLY A 76 -2.97 11.81 -9.02
N MET A 77 -3.06 10.52 -8.71
CA MET A 77 -4.17 9.96 -7.93
C MET A 77 -4.24 10.57 -6.53
N VAL A 78 -5.41 11.13 -6.20
CA VAL A 78 -5.78 11.57 -4.84
C VAL A 78 -7.05 10.82 -4.44
N LEU A 79 -6.98 10.13 -3.30
CA LEU A 79 -8.14 9.49 -2.68
C LEU A 79 -8.56 10.31 -1.47
N SER A 80 -9.83 10.70 -1.40
CA SER A 80 -10.39 11.45 -0.27
C SER A 80 -11.60 10.75 0.35
N ASP A 81 -11.93 11.14 1.57
CA ASP A 81 -13.05 10.59 2.34
C ASP A 81 -13.04 9.05 2.39
N ILE A 82 -11.85 8.47 2.60
CA ILE A 82 -11.68 7.03 2.70
C ILE A 82 -12.35 6.55 3.99
N ALA A 83 -13.36 5.72 3.83
CA ALA A 83 -14.13 5.14 4.90
C ALA A 83 -14.26 3.62 4.76
N PHE A 84 -14.39 2.97 5.92
CA PHE A 84 -14.55 1.54 6.03
C PHE A 84 -15.77 1.22 6.90
N ALA A 85 -16.70 0.45 6.37
CA ALA A 85 -17.85 -0.04 7.11
C ALA A 85 -17.64 -1.53 7.42
N PRO A 86 -17.39 -1.92 8.68
CA PRO A 86 -17.45 -3.31 9.09
C PRO A 86 -18.84 -3.92 8.80
N PRO A 87 -18.96 -5.26 8.71
CA PRO A 87 -20.24 -5.91 8.48
C PRO A 87 -21.32 -5.41 9.45
N ALA A 88 -22.47 -5.02 8.91
CA ALA A 88 -23.62 -4.52 9.68
C ALA A 88 -23.31 -3.34 10.63
N SER A 89 -22.27 -2.55 10.34
CA SER A 89 -21.87 -1.38 11.11
C SER A 89 -21.90 -0.12 10.26
N GLU A 90 -22.03 1.05 10.90
CA GLU A 90 -21.92 2.33 10.19
C GLU A 90 -20.50 2.56 9.66
N PRO A 91 -20.34 3.29 8.53
CA PRO A 91 -19.03 3.63 8.01
C PRO A 91 -18.18 4.43 9.01
N ILE A 92 -16.94 4.01 9.20
CA ILE A 92 -15.92 4.72 9.97
C ILE A 92 -15.07 5.51 8.99
N LYS A 93 -15.05 6.83 9.10
CA LYS A 93 -14.13 7.67 8.33
C LYS A 93 -12.71 7.45 8.87
N LEU A 94 -11.78 7.11 7.99
CA LEU A 94 -10.42 6.75 8.36
C LEU A 94 -9.42 7.83 7.97
N ILE A 95 -9.48 8.28 6.72
CA ILE A 95 -8.53 9.20 6.10
C ILE A 95 -9.31 10.25 5.32
N SER A 96 -9.02 11.52 5.60
CA SER A 96 -9.56 12.67 4.87
C SER A 96 -9.01 12.71 3.45
N SER A 97 -7.68 12.57 3.30
CA SER A 97 -7.02 12.53 2.00
C SER A 97 -5.71 11.73 2.04
N MET A 98 -5.41 11.03 0.94
CA MET A 98 -4.16 10.30 0.72
C MET A 98 -3.63 10.53 -0.68
N SER A 99 -2.33 10.81 -0.80
CA SER A 99 -1.65 10.98 -2.08
C SER A 99 -0.14 10.74 -1.98
N LEU A 100 0.50 10.50 -3.14
CA LEU A 100 1.95 10.54 -3.26
C LEU A 100 2.40 12.01 -3.34
N ALA A 101 3.15 12.46 -2.33
CA ALA A 101 3.48 13.87 -2.12
C ALA A 101 4.84 14.29 -2.72
N GLN A 102 5.74 13.33 -2.98
CA GLN A 102 6.97 13.53 -3.74
C GLN A 102 7.54 12.19 -4.21
N LEU A 103 8.30 12.23 -5.31
CA LEU A 103 9.22 11.18 -5.71
C LEU A 103 10.54 11.83 -6.15
N GLU A 104 11.64 11.57 -5.44
CA GLU A 104 12.97 12.02 -5.86
C GLU A 104 13.78 10.85 -6.41
N VAL A 105 14.48 11.06 -7.53
CA VAL A 105 15.32 10.03 -8.18
C VAL A 105 16.75 10.55 -8.33
N PRO A 106 17.60 10.44 -7.28
CA PRO A 106 19.02 10.75 -7.38
C PRO A 106 19.82 9.59 -7.98
N TYR A 107 20.76 9.90 -8.86
CA TYR A 107 21.72 8.94 -9.41
C TYR A 107 23.02 8.94 -8.61
N ASP A 108 23.62 7.76 -8.45
CA ASP A 108 24.75 7.52 -7.56
C ASP A 108 26.06 8.18 -8.04
N ASP A 109 26.16 8.43 -9.34
CA ASP A 109 27.26 9.21 -9.95
C ASP A 109 27.19 10.71 -9.63
N GLY A 110 26.09 11.17 -9.00
CA GLY A 110 25.83 12.56 -8.65
C GLY A 110 25.57 13.48 -9.84
N GLY A 111 25.50 12.94 -11.06
CA GLY A 111 25.31 13.70 -12.30
C GLY A 111 23.87 14.17 -12.51
N ARG A 112 22.89 13.47 -11.91
CA ARG A 112 21.47 13.74 -12.11
C ARG A 112 20.64 13.48 -10.86
N SER A 113 19.60 14.29 -10.67
CA SER A 113 18.51 14.05 -9.73
C SER A 113 17.23 14.70 -10.24
N THR A 114 16.08 14.05 -10.01
CA THR A 114 14.75 14.58 -10.37
C THR A 114 13.81 14.61 -9.17
N SER A 115 12.74 15.41 -9.26
CA SER A 115 11.70 15.53 -8.24
C SER A 115 10.33 15.42 -8.90
N ASP A 116 10.01 14.21 -9.34
CA ASP A 116 9.09 13.90 -10.42
C ASP A 116 7.68 14.45 -10.19
N ILE A 117 7.17 14.41 -8.95
CA ILE A 117 5.84 14.97 -8.62
C ILE A 117 5.83 16.49 -8.85
N THR A 118 6.79 17.22 -8.31
CA THR A 118 6.79 18.68 -8.38
C THR A 118 7.27 19.21 -9.75
N THR A 119 8.21 18.54 -10.40
CA THR A 119 8.77 18.98 -11.68
C THR A 119 7.93 18.53 -12.86
N ALA A 120 7.60 17.24 -12.96
CA ALA A 120 6.82 16.68 -14.06
C ALA A 120 5.32 16.67 -13.72
N GLY A 121 4.96 16.00 -12.62
CA GLY A 121 3.59 15.72 -12.21
C GLY A 121 3.11 14.36 -12.71
N PHE A 122 2.33 13.67 -11.90
CA PHE A 122 1.71 12.37 -12.21
C PHE A 122 0.27 12.52 -12.73
N GLY A 123 -0.27 13.73 -12.80
CA GLY A 123 -1.57 14.00 -13.40
C GLY A 123 -1.48 14.51 -14.84
N GLY A 124 -2.63 14.96 -15.37
CA GLY A 124 -2.70 15.64 -16.66
C GLY A 124 -2.11 14.82 -17.82
N PRO A 125 -1.21 15.39 -18.64
CA PRO A 125 -0.66 14.70 -19.82
C PRO A 125 0.25 13.51 -19.49
N ASN A 126 0.85 13.47 -18.30
CA ASN A 126 1.73 12.37 -17.90
C ASN A 126 0.94 11.14 -17.41
N MET A 127 -0.31 11.33 -16.98
CA MET A 127 -1.21 10.23 -16.66
C MET A 127 -1.70 9.56 -17.94
N HIS A 128 -1.42 8.28 -18.09
CA HIS A 128 -1.73 7.52 -19.28
C HIS A 128 -3.11 6.87 -19.22
N SER A 129 -3.74 6.71 -20.38
CA SER A 129 -4.94 5.89 -20.51
C SER A 129 -4.56 4.42 -20.37
N LEU A 130 -5.36 3.67 -19.62
CA LEU A 130 -5.22 2.25 -19.39
C LEU A 130 -6.13 1.45 -20.34
N THR A 131 -5.73 0.20 -20.57
CA THR A 131 -6.48 -0.81 -21.32
C THR A 131 -6.72 -2.04 -20.43
N GLU A 132 -7.38 -3.03 -20.98
CA GLU A 132 -7.59 -4.34 -20.34
C GLU A 132 -6.29 -5.11 -20.07
N ILE A 133 -5.16 -4.71 -20.67
CA ILE A 133 -3.85 -5.31 -20.39
C ILE A 133 -3.35 -4.88 -19.02
N GLU A 134 -3.46 -3.58 -18.70
CA GLU A 134 -3.05 -3.02 -17.42
C GLU A 134 -4.12 -3.25 -16.33
N CYS A 135 -5.39 -3.47 -16.73
CA CYS A 135 -6.50 -3.61 -15.80
C CYS A 135 -7.37 -4.83 -16.09
N ALA A 136 -7.25 -5.87 -15.25
CA ALA A 136 -8.14 -7.03 -15.31
C ALA A 136 -9.55 -6.75 -14.76
N GLY A 137 -9.69 -5.70 -13.94
CA GLY A 137 -10.94 -5.26 -13.33
C GLY A 137 -11.71 -4.23 -14.17
N GLU A 138 -12.24 -3.21 -13.48
CA GLU A 138 -13.01 -2.15 -14.12
C GLU A 138 -12.14 -0.93 -14.44
N LEU A 139 -12.13 -0.52 -15.70
CA LEU A 139 -11.53 0.74 -16.15
C LEU A 139 -12.48 1.90 -15.87
N LYS A 140 -12.13 2.75 -14.91
CA LYS A 140 -12.85 3.99 -14.59
C LYS A 140 -12.29 5.15 -15.42
N LYS A 141 -13.21 5.87 -16.08
CA LYS A 141 -12.87 7.08 -16.81
C LYS A 141 -12.93 8.30 -15.91
N HIS A 142 -12.01 9.24 -16.12
CA HIS A 142 -11.98 10.50 -15.42
C HIS A 142 -11.61 11.64 -16.38
N PRO A 143 -12.11 12.87 -16.18
CA PRO A 143 -11.71 14.01 -16.99
C PRO A 143 -10.25 14.35 -16.74
N ILE A 144 -9.39 14.22 -17.76
CA ILE A 144 -7.96 14.56 -17.62
C ILE A 144 -7.56 15.64 -18.62
N PRO A 145 -7.05 16.79 -18.15
CA PRO A 145 -6.56 17.84 -19.04
C PRO A 145 -5.40 17.36 -19.91
N THR A 146 -5.48 17.67 -21.21
CA THR A 146 -4.39 17.40 -22.16
C THR A 146 -3.31 18.50 -22.13
N ILE A 147 -3.65 19.71 -21.68
CA ILE A 147 -2.74 20.85 -21.51
C ILE A 147 -3.09 21.61 -20.23
N GLY A 148 -2.07 21.91 -19.41
CA GLY A 148 -2.22 22.72 -18.19
C GLY A 148 -3.09 22.04 -17.12
N ASP A 149 -3.76 22.85 -16.31
CA ASP A 149 -4.69 22.43 -15.24
C ASP A 149 -6.14 22.27 -15.73
N GLY A 150 -6.38 22.35 -17.05
CA GLY A 150 -7.72 22.30 -17.64
C GLY A 150 -8.56 23.57 -17.47
N THR A 151 -8.13 24.57 -16.70
CA THR A 151 -8.93 25.78 -16.42
C THR A 151 -8.90 26.82 -17.56
N LYS A 152 -7.91 26.73 -18.46
CA LYS A 152 -7.63 27.77 -19.46
C LYS A 152 -7.79 27.34 -20.92
N PHE A 153 -7.73 26.04 -21.22
CA PHE A 153 -7.68 25.57 -22.61
C PHE A 153 -8.48 24.28 -22.85
N GLY A 154 -9.47 24.37 -23.75
CA GLY A 154 -10.03 23.23 -24.48
C GLY A 154 -11.05 22.36 -23.74
N THR A 155 -11.57 21.37 -24.47
CA THR A 155 -12.40 20.28 -23.95
C THR A 155 -11.54 19.31 -23.17
N ILE A 156 -11.91 19.03 -21.92
CA ILE A 156 -11.27 17.99 -21.10
C ILE A 156 -11.84 16.64 -21.54
N GLU A 157 -10.97 15.73 -21.97
CA GLU A 157 -11.38 14.39 -22.39
C GLU A 157 -11.50 13.45 -21.19
N GLU A 158 -12.55 12.64 -21.18
CA GLU A 158 -12.65 11.52 -20.24
C GLU A 158 -11.80 10.36 -20.73
N ARG A 159 -10.74 10.05 -20.00
CA ARG A 159 -9.79 8.97 -20.30
C ARG A 159 -9.90 7.86 -19.27
N PRO A 160 -9.84 6.57 -19.65
CA PRO A 160 -9.80 5.46 -18.70
C PRO A 160 -8.45 5.48 -17.99
N VAL A 161 -8.36 6.03 -16.78
CA VAL A 161 -7.06 6.26 -16.11
C VAL A 161 -6.92 5.56 -14.77
N LEU A 162 -8.02 5.06 -14.23
CA LEU A 162 -8.04 4.34 -12.97
C LEU A 162 -8.47 2.89 -13.23
N CYS A 163 -7.60 1.96 -12.89
CA CYS A 163 -7.97 0.56 -12.76
C CYS A 163 -8.55 0.30 -11.38
N SER A 164 -9.70 -0.36 -11.32
CA SER A 164 -10.34 -0.83 -10.08
C SER A 164 -10.54 -2.34 -10.15
N ASP A 165 -9.67 -3.10 -9.50
CA ASP A 165 -9.62 -4.56 -9.62
C ASP A 165 -9.86 -5.28 -8.29
N MET A 166 -10.50 -6.45 -8.34
CA MET A 166 -10.60 -7.35 -7.20
C MET A 166 -9.62 -8.49 -7.41
N VAL A 167 -8.62 -8.56 -6.53
CA VAL A 167 -7.56 -9.55 -6.62
C VAL A 167 -7.71 -10.58 -5.51
N ASP A 168 -7.55 -11.86 -5.85
CA ASP A 168 -7.48 -12.91 -4.83
C ASP A 168 -6.25 -12.66 -3.94
N ALA A 169 -6.50 -12.49 -2.64
CA ALA A 169 -5.50 -12.17 -1.65
C ALA A 169 -5.11 -13.39 -0.79
N GLY A 170 -5.34 -14.59 -1.31
CA GLY A 170 -4.99 -15.82 -0.61
C GLY A 170 -5.94 -16.18 0.54
N LEU A 171 -5.39 -16.81 1.58
CA LEU A 171 -6.14 -17.22 2.76
C LEU A 171 -6.40 -16.01 3.68
N SER A 172 -7.67 -15.80 4.03
CA SER A 172 -8.07 -14.93 5.13
C SER A 172 -7.74 -15.56 6.49
N TYR A 173 -8.01 -16.86 6.62
CA TYR A 173 -7.69 -17.62 7.82
C TYR A 173 -7.67 -19.12 7.57
N ARG A 174 -7.00 -19.82 8.48
CA ARG A 174 -7.06 -21.27 8.64
C ARG A 174 -6.86 -21.63 10.12
N SER A 175 -7.73 -22.44 10.70
CA SER A 175 -7.60 -22.98 12.06
C SER A 175 -8.14 -24.41 12.11
N ALA A 176 -7.43 -25.30 12.80
CA ALA A 176 -7.80 -26.72 12.94
C ALA A 176 -7.90 -27.16 14.42
N GLU A 177 -8.04 -26.20 15.34
CA GLU A 177 -7.85 -26.39 16.78
C GLU A 177 -8.88 -27.34 17.43
N VAL A 178 -10.12 -27.42 16.92
CA VAL A 178 -11.24 -28.11 17.61
C VAL A 178 -11.81 -29.25 16.76
N GLY A 179 -10.96 -29.99 16.04
CA GLY A 179 -11.39 -31.12 15.19
C GLY A 179 -12.20 -30.72 13.95
N GLU A 180 -12.59 -29.45 13.84
CA GLU A 180 -13.13 -28.82 12.63
C GLU A 180 -12.07 -27.90 12.01
N LEU A 181 -11.86 -28.06 10.70
CA LEU A 181 -11.03 -27.18 9.90
C LEU A 181 -11.85 -25.98 9.43
N LEU A 182 -11.54 -24.80 9.99
CA LEU A 182 -12.04 -23.53 9.51
C LEU A 182 -11.02 -22.94 8.53
N ALA A 183 -11.41 -22.66 7.29
CA ALA A 183 -10.56 -22.00 6.33
C ALA A 183 -11.39 -21.15 5.36
N LYS A 184 -10.89 -19.96 5.02
CA LYS A 184 -11.55 -19.06 4.07
C LYS A 184 -10.51 -18.26 3.31
N ARG A 185 -10.79 -17.99 2.03
CA ARG A 185 -10.01 -17.05 1.20
C ARG A 185 -10.61 -15.65 1.28
N LYS A 186 -9.83 -14.64 0.92
CA LYS A 186 -10.31 -13.27 0.76
C LYS A 186 -9.85 -12.69 -0.56
N ASP A 187 -10.60 -11.70 -1.03
CA ASP A 187 -10.20 -10.83 -2.12
C ASP A 187 -9.95 -9.43 -1.57
N ASP A 188 -8.95 -8.74 -2.11
CA ASP A 188 -8.64 -7.36 -1.77
C ASP A 188 -8.93 -6.45 -2.99
N TRP A 189 -9.26 -5.18 -2.74
CA TRP A 189 -9.65 -4.22 -3.77
C TRP A 189 -8.46 -3.31 -4.10
N GLN A 190 -8.01 -3.34 -5.35
CA GLN A 190 -6.84 -2.62 -5.82
C GLN A 190 -7.25 -1.47 -6.73
N LEU A 191 -6.78 -0.27 -6.40
CA LEU A 191 -6.90 0.93 -7.23
C LEU A 191 -5.52 1.29 -7.77
N SER A 192 -5.39 1.51 -9.08
CA SER A 192 -4.11 1.92 -9.67
C SER A 192 -4.21 2.88 -10.86
N THR A 193 -3.18 3.70 -11.01
CA THR A 193 -2.98 4.62 -12.14
C THR A 193 -1.55 4.48 -12.68
N ILE A 194 -1.32 4.81 -13.96
CA ILE A 194 0.02 4.79 -14.57
C ILE A 194 0.41 6.20 -15.03
N SER A 195 1.60 6.64 -14.64
CA SER A 195 2.18 7.93 -15.04
C SER A 195 3.54 7.74 -15.70
N LYS A 196 3.78 8.39 -16.84
CA LYS A 196 5.07 8.36 -17.52
C LYS A 196 5.86 9.63 -17.26
N VAL A 197 7.12 9.48 -16.83
CA VAL A 197 8.06 10.59 -16.63
C VAL A 197 9.41 10.23 -17.27
N GLY A 198 9.71 10.86 -18.40
CA GLY A 198 10.90 10.53 -19.18
C GLY A 198 10.86 9.08 -19.65
N TRP A 199 11.85 8.30 -19.23
CA TRP A 199 11.99 6.88 -19.58
C TRP A 199 11.26 5.95 -18.61
N TYR A 200 10.90 6.42 -17.42
CA TYR A 200 10.23 5.64 -16.39
C TYR A 200 8.71 5.72 -16.52
N GLU A 201 8.06 4.65 -16.12
CA GLU A 201 6.63 4.57 -15.90
C GLU A 201 6.36 4.10 -14.47
N TYR A 202 5.44 4.79 -13.81
CA TYR A 202 5.14 4.59 -12.40
C TYR A 202 3.70 4.15 -12.23
N ILE A 203 3.52 3.00 -11.57
CA ILE A 203 2.23 2.44 -11.18
C ILE A 203 1.95 2.87 -9.73
N ASN A 204 1.15 3.92 -9.55
CA ASN A 204 0.69 4.32 -8.22
C ASN A 204 -0.53 3.48 -7.84
N GLN A 205 -0.38 2.62 -6.83
CA GLN A 205 -1.37 1.61 -6.45
C GLN A 205 -1.69 1.70 -4.96
N ILE A 206 -2.98 1.66 -4.62
CA ILE A 206 -3.44 1.48 -3.24
C ILE A 206 -4.31 0.23 -3.19
N THR A 207 -3.95 -0.74 -2.33
CA THR A 207 -4.76 -1.94 -2.11
C THR A 207 -5.49 -1.88 -0.78
N PHE A 208 -6.81 -2.02 -0.82
CA PHE A 208 -7.73 -2.02 0.31
C PHE A 208 -8.13 -3.46 0.66
N GLY A 209 -7.77 -3.90 1.85
CA GLY A 209 -7.97 -5.27 2.28
C GLY A 209 -9.39 -5.56 2.77
N ALA A 210 -9.85 -6.79 2.59
CA ALA A 210 -11.10 -7.25 3.22
C ALA A 210 -11.02 -7.24 4.77
N ASP A 211 -9.81 -7.18 5.33
CA ASP A 211 -9.50 -7.11 6.76
C ASP A 211 -9.38 -5.67 7.30
N GLY A 212 -9.63 -4.65 6.48
CA GLY A 212 -9.48 -3.24 6.86
C GLY A 212 -8.07 -2.67 6.63
N THR A 213 -7.13 -3.46 6.12
CA THR A 213 -5.77 -2.98 5.79
C THR A 213 -5.77 -2.03 4.59
N ILE A 214 -4.84 -1.07 4.55
CA ILE A 214 -4.59 -0.19 3.40
C ILE A 214 -3.12 -0.30 3.03
N ARG A 215 -2.81 -0.54 1.77
CA ARG A 215 -1.43 -0.79 1.31
C ARG A 215 -1.07 0.09 0.13
N PRO A 216 -0.50 1.29 0.39
CA PRO A 216 0.09 2.11 -0.64
C PRO A 216 1.36 1.47 -1.20
N SER A 217 1.47 1.40 -2.52
CA SER A 217 2.65 0.92 -3.22
C SER A 217 2.90 1.69 -4.52
N LEU A 218 4.18 1.88 -4.83
CA LEU A 218 4.65 2.46 -6.08
C LEU A 218 5.43 1.40 -6.84
N GLY A 219 4.98 1.09 -8.05
CA GLY A 219 5.71 0.25 -8.99
C GLY A 219 6.50 1.12 -9.95
N ALA A 220 7.78 0.81 -10.20
CA ALA A 220 8.57 1.46 -11.25
C ALA A 220 8.94 0.46 -12.36
N THR A 221 8.77 0.89 -13.60
CA THR A 221 9.05 0.15 -14.84
C THR A 221 9.38 1.16 -15.95
N GLY A 222 9.26 0.78 -17.22
CA GLY A 222 9.66 1.58 -18.39
C GLY A 222 11.00 1.12 -18.92
N ASP A 223 11.84 2.07 -19.32
CA ASP A 223 13.16 1.79 -19.89
C ASP A 223 14.26 2.41 -19.03
N LEU A 224 15.41 1.74 -18.97
CA LEU A 224 16.65 2.39 -18.51
C LEU A 224 16.94 3.59 -19.40
N SER A 225 17.24 4.72 -18.78
CA SER A 225 17.50 5.96 -19.51
C SER A 225 18.79 5.84 -20.34
N PRO A 226 18.74 6.01 -21.67
CA PRO A 226 19.93 6.00 -22.53
C PRO A 226 20.89 7.18 -22.27
N ALA A 227 20.48 8.13 -21.43
CA ALA A 227 21.31 9.26 -21.03
C ALA A 227 22.03 9.04 -19.69
N ASP A 228 21.65 8.02 -18.92
CA ASP A 228 22.09 7.84 -17.53
C ASP A 228 22.94 6.56 -17.40
N TYR A 229 24.12 6.59 -18.03
CA TYR A 229 25.18 5.57 -17.92
C TYR A 229 26.42 6.16 -17.25
N SER A 230 27.10 5.35 -16.43
CA SER A 230 28.27 5.74 -15.63
C SER A 230 29.41 4.72 -15.72
N ASP A 231 30.07 4.43 -14.60
CA ASP A 231 31.21 3.53 -14.46
C ASP A 231 30.86 2.31 -13.58
N ALA A 232 31.81 1.40 -13.41
CA ALA A 232 31.60 0.16 -12.65
C ALA A 232 31.42 0.39 -11.14
N GLU A 233 31.79 1.58 -10.64
CA GLU A 233 31.65 1.95 -9.24
C GLU A 233 30.27 2.54 -8.92
N HIS A 234 29.62 3.20 -9.88
CA HIS A 234 28.32 3.88 -9.70
C HIS A 234 27.18 3.26 -10.52
N GLY A 235 27.46 2.24 -11.34
CA GLY A 235 26.50 1.57 -12.19
C GLY A 235 26.75 0.07 -12.25
N SER A 236 25.88 -0.63 -12.96
CA SER A 236 26.03 -2.06 -13.23
C SER A 236 26.08 -2.31 -14.73
N ALA A 237 26.99 -3.19 -15.12
CA ALA A 237 27.16 -3.58 -16.51
C ALA A 237 25.84 -4.20 -17.03
N VAL A 238 25.37 -3.68 -18.16
CA VAL A 238 24.25 -4.19 -18.92
C VAL A 238 24.68 -4.38 -20.38
N GLY A 239 24.07 -5.32 -21.07
CA GLY A 239 24.39 -5.63 -22.45
C GLY A 239 25.67 -6.46 -22.58
N SER A 240 26.39 -6.32 -23.71
CA SER A 240 27.49 -7.23 -24.03
C SER A 240 28.81 -6.80 -23.40
N GLY A 241 29.18 -7.44 -22.28
CA GLY A 241 30.46 -7.18 -21.62
C GLY A 241 30.51 -5.87 -20.84
N GLU A 242 31.69 -5.46 -20.40
CA GLU A 242 31.87 -4.46 -19.32
C GLU A 242 32.01 -3.00 -19.80
N HIS A 243 31.25 -2.58 -20.81
CA HIS A 243 31.39 -1.21 -21.35
C HIS A 243 30.22 -0.29 -21.04
N ASP A 244 29.01 -0.84 -20.95
CA ASP A 244 27.78 -0.10 -20.76
C ASP A 244 27.31 -0.32 -19.31
N HIS A 245 27.58 0.64 -18.43
CA HIS A 245 27.13 0.59 -17.03
C HIS A 245 25.93 1.51 -16.82
N ALA A 246 24.73 0.96 -16.69
CA ALA A 246 23.56 1.75 -16.36
C ALA A 246 23.69 2.27 -14.92
N SER A 247 23.54 3.58 -14.73
CA SER A 247 23.78 4.21 -13.43
C SER A 247 22.79 3.72 -12.37
N SER A 248 23.33 3.32 -11.22
CA SER A 248 22.54 3.03 -10.02
C SER A 248 21.88 4.32 -9.52
N HIS A 249 20.69 4.18 -8.93
CA HIS A 249 19.88 5.31 -8.48
C HIS A 249 18.88 4.88 -7.42
N SER A 250 18.29 5.84 -6.71
CA SER A 250 17.21 5.55 -5.76
C SER A 250 15.86 6.06 -6.26
N HIS A 251 14.77 5.38 -5.91
CA HIS A 251 13.40 5.88 -6.00
C HIS A 251 12.90 6.21 -4.59
N ASN A 252 12.87 7.50 -4.27
CA ASN A 252 12.57 7.99 -2.92
C ASN A 252 11.17 8.61 -2.86
N ALA A 253 10.19 7.83 -2.41
CA ALA A 253 8.78 8.20 -2.42
C ALA A 253 8.30 8.63 -1.03
N VAL A 254 7.47 9.67 -0.97
CA VAL A 254 6.80 10.07 0.28
C VAL A 254 5.30 10.17 0.06
N TRP A 255 4.52 9.46 0.86
CA TRP A 255 3.06 9.58 0.90
C TRP A 255 2.63 10.55 2.00
N LYS A 256 1.60 11.36 1.71
CA LYS A 256 0.88 12.17 2.70
C LYS A 256 -0.44 11.48 3.03
N ILE A 257 -0.70 11.31 4.32
CA ILE A 257 -1.94 10.74 4.85
C ILE A 257 -2.53 11.74 5.84
N ASP A 258 -3.63 12.35 5.46
CA ASP A 258 -4.41 13.25 6.30
C ASP A 258 -5.51 12.46 7.01
N TRP A 259 -5.38 12.26 8.32
CA TRP A 259 -6.22 11.33 9.07
C TRP A 259 -7.58 11.93 9.42
N ALA A 260 -8.61 11.08 9.39
CA ALA A 260 -9.97 11.45 9.81
C ALA A 260 -10.57 10.47 10.83
N LEU A 261 -9.73 9.57 11.37
CA LEU A 261 -10.15 8.57 12.35
C LEU A 261 -10.61 9.26 13.64
N GLY A 262 -11.87 9.10 14.01
CA GLY A 262 -12.46 9.77 15.18
C GLY A 262 -12.86 11.23 14.95
N GLY A 263 -12.84 11.72 13.70
CA GLY A 263 -13.15 13.10 13.32
C GLY A 263 -11.94 13.80 12.68
N ASP A 264 -12.02 15.11 12.43
CA ASP A 264 -10.88 15.88 11.89
C ASP A 264 -9.86 16.25 12.97
N THR A 265 -10.18 16.06 14.26
CA THR A 265 -9.30 16.40 15.38
C THR A 265 -9.40 15.37 16.50
N GLY A 266 -8.41 15.39 17.39
CA GLY A 266 -8.36 14.56 18.58
C GLY A 266 -7.66 13.22 18.38
N GLN A 267 -6.97 13.02 17.25
CA GLN A 267 -6.10 11.86 17.08
C GLN A 267 -4.89 11.94 18.00
N LYS A 268 -4.31 10.78 18.27
CA LYS A 268 -3.06 10.60 19.01
C LYS A 268 -2.11 9.74 18.20
N ILE A 269 -0.81 10.06 18.25
CA ILE A 269 0.24 9.20 17.71
C ILE A 269 1.07 8.59 18.84
N GLU A 270 1.24 7.28 18.76
CA GLU A 270 2.08 6.52 19.69
C GLU A 270 3.12 5.73 18.91
N GLN A 271 4.37 5.81 19.36
CA GLN A 271 5.44 4.93 18.93
C GLN A 271 5.49 3.73 19.86
N TYR A 272 5.51 2.53 19.29
CA TYR A 272 5.81 1.31 20.01
C TYR A 272 7.26 0.92 19.79
N ASP A 273 7.96 0.60 20.87
CA ASP A 273 9.29 0.01 20.85
C ASP A 273 9.28 -1.29 21.65
N SER A 274 10.01 -2.30 21.21
CA SER A 274 10.28 -3.46 22.06
C SER A 274 11.74 -3.88 22.06
N LYS A 275 12.25 -4.20 23.25
CA LYS A 275 13.66 -4.54 23.47
C LYS A 275 13.82 -5.67 24.49
N PRO A 276 14.83 -6.54 24.34
CA PRO A 276 15.20 -7.48 25.39
C PRO A 276 15.56 -6.73 26.68
N THR A 277 15.12 -7.25 27.82
CA THR A 277 15.44 -6.70 29.14
C THR A 277 16.82 -7.13 29.66
N GLY A 278 17.45 -8.10 28.98
CA GLY A 278 18.67 -8.77 29.43
C GLY A 278 18.43 -9.84 30.52
N LYS A 279 17.18 -10.13 30.87
CA LYS A 279 16.79 -11.19 31.83
C LYS A 279 16.20 -12.39 31.11
N GLU A 280 16.41 -13.57 31.68
CA GLU A 280 15.77 -14.82 31.24
C GLU A 280 14.47 -15.07 32.02
N GLY A 281 13.45 -15.57 31.33
CA GLY A 281 12.28 -16.22 31.91
C GLY A 281 12.53 -17.73 32.09
N GLU A 282 11.46 -18.49 32.38
CA GLU A 282 11.57 -19.96 32.55
C GLU A 282 12.00 -20.67 31.26
N HIS A 283 11.60 -20.14 30.10
CA HIS A 283 11.79 -20.77 28.79
C HIS A 283 12.42 -19.88 27.72
N SER A 284 12.54 -18.56 27.94
CA SER A 284 13.06 -17.61 26.93
C SER A 284 13.45 -16.25 27.52
N PRO A 285 14.26 -15.44 26.79
CA PRO A 285 14.57 -14.08 27.20
C PRO A 285 13.32 -13.19 27.31
N ILE A 286 13.27 -12.36 28.34
CA ILE A 286 12.16 -11.42 28.56
C ILE A 286 12.34 -10.20 27.65
N VAL A 287 11.31 -9.91 26.86
CA VAL A 287 11.21 -8.71 26.02
C VAL A 287 10.11 -7.82 26.59
N GLU A 288 10.41 -6.53 26.72
CA GLU A 288 9.44 -5.52 27.13
C GLU A 288 9.07 -4.65 25.93
N GLY A 289 7.78 -4.32 25.84
CA GLY A 289 7.22 -3.39 24.87
C GLY A 289 6.69 -2.15 25.56
N GLU A 290 6.89 -0.98 24.96
CA GLU A 290 6.49 0.31 25.52
C GLU A 290 5.84 1.17 24.43
N TYR A 291 4.76 1.86 24.79
CA TYR A 291 4.19 2.94 23.98
C TYR A 291 4.67 4.29 24.50
N SER A 292 5.23 5.10 23.62
CA SER A 292 5.55 6.50 23.89
C SER A 292 4.70 7.41 23.01
N THR A 293 4.12 8.46 23.59
CA THR A 293 3.30 9.42 22.84
C THR A 293 4.18 10.47 22.17
N ILE A 294 3.95 10.73 20.89
CA ILE A 294 4.54 11.88 20.19
C ILE A 294 3.53 13.02 20.28
N SER A 295 3.75 13.98 21.18
CA SER A 295 2.73 15.00 21.52
C SER A 295 2.74 16.24 20.64
N THR A 296 3.85 16.48 19.94
CA THR A 296 4.08 17.63 19.07
C THR A 296 4.62 17.14 17.73
N PRO A 297 4.50 17.92 16.65
CA PRO A 297 5.06 17.59 15.35
C PRO A 297 6.52 17.14 15.44
N ALA A 298 6.84 16.02 14.80
CA ALA A 298 8.12 15.35 14.92
C ALA A 298 8.42 14.46 13.72
N THR A 299 9.71 14.19 13.50
CA THR A 299 10.19 13.11 12.64
C THR A 299 10.58 11.90 13.48
N ALA A 300 10.54 10.72 12.88
CA ALA A 300 11.07 9.50 13.48
C ALA A 300 11.67 8.57 12.42
N LYS A 301 12.65 7.78 12.86
CA LYS A 301 13.30 6.75 12.05
C LYS A 301 12.88 5.36 12.51
N TRP A 302 12.70 4.50 11.52
CA TRP A 302 12.39 3.10 11.69
C TRP A 302 13.63 2.35 12.15
N THR A 303 13.41 1.41 13.06
CA THR A 303 14.40 0.44 13.52
C THR A 303 13.70 -0.87 13.77
N ASP A 304 14.46 -1.96 13.92
CA ASP A 304 13.91 -3.26 14.30
C ASP A 304 12.97 -3.14 15.51
N LYS A 305 11.79 -3.75 15.38
CA LYS A 305 10.74 -3.80 16.41
C LYS A 305 10.16 -2.44 16.85
N ARG A 306 10.33 -1.41 16.03
CA ARG A 306 9.64 -0.13 16.14
C ARG A 306 8.53 0.00 15.10
N TRP A 307 7.40 0.56 15.51
CA TRP A 307 6.32 0.99 14.63
C TRP A 307 5.51 2.10 15.31
N TRP A 308 4.60 2.72 14.57
CA TRP A 308 3.76 3.81 15.07
C TRP A 308 2.28 3.50 14.85
N LYS A 309 1.40 4.03 15.70
CA LYS A 309 -0.05 4.00 15.44
C LYS A 309 -0.71 5.34 15.66
N VAL A 310 -1.66 5.61 14.79
CA VAL A 310 -2.62 6.71 14.91
C VAL A 310 -3.87 6.17 15.58
N SER A 311 -4.19 6.63 16.79
CA SER A 311 -5.40 6.26 17.52
C SER A 311 -6.41 7.40 17.60
N ALA A 312 -7.67 7.03 17.77
CA ALA A 312 -8.77 7.94 18.09
C ALA A 312 -9.29 7.64 19.50
N PRO A 313 -8.79 8.31 20.55
CA PRO A 313 -9.10 7.96 21.94
C PRO A 313 -10.59 8.03 22.33
N LYS A 314 -11.41 8.75 21.56
CA LYS A 314 -12.86 8.88 21.80
C LYS A 314 -13.69 7.84 21.05
N LEU A 315 -13.07 7.07 20.16
CA LEU A 315 -13.72 6.05 19.34
C LEU A 315 -13.24 4.67 19.78
N LEU A 316 -14.12 3.95 20.46
CA LEU A 316 -13.82 2.63 21.03
C LEU A 316 -14.54 1.55 20.24
N ASN A 317 -13.89 0.39 20.10
CA ASN A 317 -14.57 -0.82 19.64
C ASN A 317 -15.47 -1.42 20.74
N GLU A 318 -16.15 -2.53 20.45
CA GLU A 318 -17.07 -3.17 21.39
C GLU A 318 -16.40 -3.71 22.66
N ASP A 319 -15.07 -3.94 22.63
CA ASP A 319 -14.27 -4.32 23.80
C ASP A 319 -13.79 -3.13 24.63
N GLY A 320 -14.08 -1.90 24.18
CA GLY A 320 -13.65 -0.68 24.84
C GLY A 320 -12.19 -0.30 24.55
N HIS A 321 -11.57 -0.88 23.52
CA HIS A 321 -10.22 -0.51 23.08
C HIS A 321 -10.27 0.68 22.10
N GLU A 322 -9.28 1.56 22.17
CA GLU A 322 -9.14 2.70 21.24
C GLU A 322 -8.91 2.20 19.81
N MET A 323 -9.78 2.56 18.88
CA MET A 323 -9.57 2.25 17.46
C MET A 323 -8.33 2.97 16.96
N SER A 324 -7.49 2.25 16.21
CA SER A 324 -6.24 2.80 15.68
C SER A 324 -5.79 2.13 14.39
N TYR A 325 -4.82 2.76 13.72
CA TYR A 325 -4.12 2.22 12.56
C TYR A 325 -2.61 2.28 12.80
N GLU A 326 -1.95 1.14 12.69
CA GLU A 326 -0.50 1.02 12.68
C GLU A 326 0.08 1.40 11.32
N ILE A 327 1.17 2.16 11.32
CA ILE A 327 2.04 2.42 10.18
C ILE A 327 3.19 1.40 10.23
N SER A 328 3.18 0.44 9.31
CA SER A 328 4.15 -0.64 9.22
C SER A 328 5.00 -0.49 7.96
N MET A 329 6.27 -0.10 8.13
CA MET A 329 7.18 0.27 7.03
C MET A 329 7.58 -0.91 6.12
N GLY A 330 7.63 -2.14 6.65
CA GLY A 330 8.28 -3.24 5.92
C GLY A 330 9.78 -2.98 5.67
N LYS A 331 10.34 -3.56 4.61
CA LYS A 331 11.71 -3.24 4.18
C LYS A 331 11.68 -1.96 3.35
N THR A 332 12.45 -0.97 3.77
CA THR A 332 12.72 0.28 3.04
C THR A 332 14.20 0.58 3.10
N ASP A 333 14.76 1.12 2.02
CA ASP A 333 16.11 1.68 2.08
C ASP A 333 16.03 3.08 2.71
N SER A 334 17.00 3.40 3.57
CA SER A 334 17.08 4.73 4.17
C SER A 334 17.50 5.75 3.12
N PHE A 335 16.84 6.90 3.08
CA PHE A 335 17.26 8.01 2.22
C PHE A 335 17.08 9.37 2.89
N THR A 336 17.56 10.40 2.23
CA THR A 336 17.30 11.80 2.57
C THR A 336 17.16 12.57 1.27
N PHE A 337 16.13 13.42 1.18
CA PHE A 337 15.99 14.27 -0.01
C PHE A 337 17.18 15.21 -0.16
N ILE A 338 17.63 15.43 -1.40
CA ILE A 338 18.72 16.36 -1.69
C ILE A 338 18.33 17.79 -1.30
N ASP A 339 17.09 18.21 -1.50
CA ASP A 339 16.62 19.54 -1.05
C ASP A 339 16.72 19.66 0.47
N ASP A 340 16.36 18.61 1.22
CA ASP A 340 16.45 18.62 2.67
C ASP A 340 17.90 18.72 3.14
N GLN A 341 18.78 17.91 2.57
CA GLN A 341 20.21 17.89 2.88
C GLN A 341 20.89 19.25 2.62
N ARG A 342 20.48 19.97 1.57
CA ARG A 342 21.10 21.25 1.18
C ARG A 342 20.57 22.45 1.98
N ASN A 343 19.33 22.39 2.46
CA ASN A 343 18.64 23.54 3.03
C ASN A 343 18.42 23.46 4.54
N HIS A 344 18.70 22.34 5.19
CA HIS A 344 18.56 22.18 6.64
C HIS A 344 19.94 22.01 7.30
N VAL A 345 20.10 22.60 8.48
CA VAL A 345 21.33 22.50 9.27
C VAL A 345 21.28 21.22 10.10
N HIS A 346 22.39 20.49 10.15
CA HIS A 346 22.56 19.36 11.05
C HIS A 346 22.32 19.81 12.51
N SER A 347 21.60 19.00 13.29
CA SER A 347 21.38 19.33 14.70
C SER A 347 22.69 19.28 15.47
N ASP A 348 22.97 20.28 16.31
CA ASP A 348 24.17 20.30 17.19
C ASP A 348 24.08 19.24 18.32
N ASP A 349 22.97 18.49 18.39
CA ASP A 349 22.63 17.55 19.48
C ASP A 349 23.08 16.09 19.23
N GLY A 350 23.89 15.84 18.20
CA GLY A 350 24.59 14.57 17.99
C GLY A 350 23.79 13.48 17.25
N ASP A 351 22.58 13.78 16.77
CA ASP A 351 21.95 13.05 15.66
C ASP A 351 22.20 13.84 14.36
N ASP A 352 23.34 13.55 13.73
CA ASP A 352 23.81 14.21 12.51
C ASP A 352 22.97 13.86 11.27
N SER A 353 21.93 13.03 11.41
CA SER A 353 21.25 12.44 10.28
C SER A 353 19.97 13.21 9.88
N ILE A 354 20.10 14.05 8.85
CA ILE A 354 18.94 14.63 8.14
C ILE A 354 18.07 13.47 7.60
N GLY A 355 16.75 13.68 7.49
CA GLY A 355 15.80 12.69 6.96
C GLY A 355 14.92 12.01 8.01
N TYR A 356 13.96 11.23 7.55
CA TYR A 356 12.92 10.59 8.36
C TYR A 356 12.34 9.40 7.60
N ASP A 357 11.86 8.38 8.31
CA ASP A 357 11.04 7.31 7.72
C ASP A 357 9.56 7.63 7.88
N VAL A 358 9.22 8.29 8.99
CA VAL A 358 7.90 8.91 9.21
C VAL A 358 8.04 10.31 9.78
N ALA A 359 7.09 11.17 9.47
CA ALA A 359 6.92 12.46 10.14
C ALA A 359 5.44 12.72 10.43
N PHE A 360 5.20 13.50 11.47
CA PHE A 360 3.85 13.86 11.93
C PHE A 360 3.73 15.37 12.02
N THR A 361 2.69 15.93 11.42
CA THR A 361 2.36 17.36 11.44
C THR A 361 0.89 17.56 11.76
N ASN A 362 0.49 18.79 12.09
CA ASN A 362 -0.91 19.17 12.05
C ASN A 362 -1.31 19.52 10.62
N ALA A 363 -2.53 19.18 10.21
CA ALA A 363 -3.05 19.51 8.89
C ALA A 363 -3.04 21.03 8.63
N ASP A 364 -2.55 21.39 7.45
CA ASP A 364 -2.54 22.75 6.94
C ASP A 364 -2.61 22.70 5.41
N GLU A 365 -3.48 23.50 4.82
CA GLU A 365 -3.75 23.55 3.39
C GLU A 365 -2.50 23.85 2.55
N CYS A 366 -1.50 24.58 3.08
CA CYS A 366 -0.27 24.85 2.35
C CYS A 366 0.81 23.76 2.45
N GLN A 367 0.59 22.69 3.22
CA GLN A 367 1.49 21.54 3.33
C GLN A 367 1.13 20.48 2.28
N ILE A 368 1.54 20.69 1.03
CA ILE A 368 1.11 19.84 -0.09
C ILE A 368 2.20 18.80 -0.44
N TYR A 369 3.41 19.27 -0.75
CA TYR A 369 4.51 18.42 -1.21
C TYR A 369 5.51 18.12 -0.10
N ALA A 370 6.18 16.96 -0.18
CA ALA A 370 7.17 16.59 0.82
C ALA A 370 8.46 17.43 0.72
N THR A 371 8.82 17.88 -0.48
CA THR A 371 9.89 18.84 -0.77
C THR A 371 9.51 19.74 -1.95
N TYR A 372 10.26 20.81 -2.19
CA TYR A 372 9.97 21.82 -3.22
C TYR A 372 8.56 22.43 -3.12
N ASN A 373 7.97 22.41 -1.92
CA ASN A 373 6.71 23.05 -1.66
C ASN A 373 6.85 24.57 -1.78
N ARG A 374 5.95 25.17 -2.54
CA ARG A 374 5.95 26.61 -2.82
C ARG A 374 4.81 27.25 -2.05
N GLY A 375 5.12 27.91 -0.95
CA GLY A 375 4.10 28.55 -0.13
C GLY A 375 4.64 29.06 1.20
N THR A 376 3.71 29.40 2.10
CA THR A 376 4.00 29.94 3.43
C THR A 376 4.40 28.86 4.43
N CYS A 377 4.00 27.61 4.19
CA CYS A 377 4.32 26.46 5.04
C CYS A 377 5.79 26.06 5.02
N GLY A 378 6.60 26.54 4.06
CA GLY A 378 8.00 26.15 3.92
C GLY A 378 8.20 25.19 2.77
N ARG A 379 9.43 24.70 2.62
CA ARG A 379 9.89 23.94 1.46
C ARG A 379 9.51 22.47 1.50
N GLY A 380 9.22 21.90 2.67
CA GLY A 380 8.96 20.48 2.82
C GLY A 380 8.67 20.05 4.26
N VAL A 381 8.61 18.75 4.47
CA VAL A 381 8.19 18.13 5.75
C VAL A 381 9.02 18.60 6.94
N LEU A 382 10.34 18.74 6.78
CA LEU A 382 11.20 19.21 7.86
C LEU A 382 10.85 20.65 8.30
N ASP A 383 10.52 21.53 7.35
CA ASP A 383 10.03 22.89 7.66
C ASP A 383 8.66 22.87 8.34
N TYR A 384 7.76 21.97 7.94
CA TYR A 384 6.42 21.85 8.53
C TYR A 384 6.52 21.44 9.99
N VAL A 385 7.29 20.38 10.27
CA VAL A 385 7.59 19.91 11.62
C VAL A 385 8.22 21.04 12.45
N GLN A 386 9.24 21.71 11.92
CA GLN A 386 9.92 22.78 12.66
C GLN A 386 9.02 23.98 12.96
N LYS A 387 8.13 24.37 12.03
CA LYS A 387 7.21 25.50 12.24
C LYS A 387 6.12 25.20 13.25
N GLN A 388 5.66 23.96 13.30
CA GLN A 388 4.61 23.52 14.22
C GLN A 388 5.17 22.85 15.49
N LYS A 389 6.50 22.85 15.73
CA LYS A 389 7.16 22.08 16.80
C LYS A 389 6.62 22.32 18.23
N ASP A 390 6.05 23.49 18.48
CA ASP A 390 5.50 23.88 19.79
C ASP A 390 3.97 23.65 19.87
N GLU A 391 3.36 23.21 18.78
CA GLU A 391 1.94 22.88 18.71
C GLU A 391 1.68 21.46 19.22
N LYS A 392 0.52 21.26 19.85
CA LYS A 392 0.04 19.91 20.15
C LYS A 392 -0.44 19.27 18.85
N LEU A 393 -0.04 18.01 18.60
CA LEU A 393 -0.68 17.20 17.55
C LEU A 393 -2.14 16.92 17.92
N ASP A 394 -3.05 17.28 17.02
CA ASP A 394 -4.50 17.09 17.22
C ASP A 394 -5.24 16.80 15.91
N ASP A 395 -4.90 17.46 14.80
CA ASP A 395 -5.43 17.23 13.45
C ASP A 395 -4.32 16.61 12.61
N MET A 396 -4.20 15.28 12.62
CA MET A 396 -2.93 14.67 12.30
C MET A 396 -2.73 14.36 10.82
N VAL A 397 -1.57 14.75 10.30
CA VAL A 397 -1.02 14.28 9.03
C VAL A 397 0.19 13.40 9.27
N SER A 398 0.24 12.24 8.63
CA SER A 398 1.43 11.38 8.55
C SER A 398 2.09 11.49 7.18
N TRP A 399 3.41 11.65 7.19
CA TRP A 399 4.27 11.62 6.01
C TRP A 399 5.11 10.34 6.10
N VAL A 400 4.96 9.43 5.14
CA VAL A 400 5.64 8.13 5.18
C VAL A 400 6.62 8.05 4.02
N ALA A 401 7.91 7.90 4.33
CA ALA A 401 9.01 7.89 3.39
C ALA A 401 9.49 6.46 3.13
N VAL A 402 9.49 6.05 1.85
CA VAL A 402 9.97 4.73 1.43
C VAL A 402 11.01 4.91 0.33
N GLY A 403 12.20 4.40 0.57
CA GLY A 403 13.30 4.35 -0.38
C GLY A 403 13.44 2.98 -1.03
N TYR A 404 13.90 2.98 -2.28
CA TYR A 404 14.30 1.79 -3.02
C TYR A 404 15.58 2.12 -3.79
N HIS A 405 16.68 1.44 -3.48
CA HIS A 405 17.93 1.56 -4.24
C HIS A 405 17.94 0.56 -5.39
N HIS A 406 17.98 1.09 -6.60
CA HIS A 406 17.96 0.35 -7.84
C HIS A 406 19.38 0.26 -8.41
N VAL A 407 19.90 -0.96 -8.42
CA VAL A 407 21.13 -1.32 -9.12
C VAL A 407 20.71 -2.10 -10.38
N PRO A 408 20.76 -1.47 -11.57
CA PRO A 408 20.22 -2.07 -12.79
C PRO A 408 20.86 -3.42 -13.13
N ARG A 409 20.08 -4.30 -13.77
CA ARG A 409 20.54 -5.63 -14.20
C ARG A 409 20.24 -5.87 -15.67
N ASP A 410 20.88 -6.89 -16.24
CA ASP A 410 20.67 -7.28 -17.65
C ASP A 410 19.21 -7.58 -17.97
N GLU A 411 18.45 -8.15 -17.03
CA GLU A 411 17.02 -8.46 -17.17
C GLU A 411 16.12 -7.20 -17.23
N GLU A 412 16.66 -6.03 -16.89
CA GLU A 412 15.94 -4.75 -16.93
C GLU A 412 16.20 -3.98 -18.24
N GLN A 413 16.89 -4.58 -19.20
CA GLN A 413 16.99 -4.01 -20.54
C GLN A 413 15.63 -4.07 -21.27
N SER A 414 15.09 -2.89 -21.54
CA SER A 414 13.92 -2.55 -22.37
C SER A 414 12.94 -3.67 -22.74
N PRO A 415 11.75 -3.73 -22.09
CA PRO A 415 11.34 -2.96 -20.91
C PRO A 415 11.81 -3.59 -19.59
N MET A 416 11.94 -2.76 -18.55
CA MET A 416 12.21 -3.20 -17.18
C MET A 416 11.03 -3.96 -16.59
N GLU A 417 11.28 -5.05 -15.87
CA GLU A 417 10.27 -5.65 -14.97
C GLU A 417 9.89 -4.68 -13.86
N VAL A 418 8.64 -4.75 -13.39
CA VAL A 418 8.13 -3.85 -12.34
C VAL A 418 8.77 -4.19 -11.00
N HIS A 419 9.42 -3.24 -10.36
CA HIS A 419 9.81 -3.34 -8.95
C HIS A 419 8.93 -2.46 -8.07
N TRP A 420 8.66 -2.92 -6.85
CA TRP A 420 7.68 -2.32 -5.95
C TRP A 420 8.31 -1.83 -4.65
N GLN A 421 7.86 -0.67 -4.19
CA GLN A 421 8.10 -0.14 -2.85
C GLN A 421 6.79 0.31 -2.22
N GLY A 422 6.69 0.31 -0.90
CA GLY A 422 5.47 0.74 -0.20
C GLY A 422 5.51 0.42 1.29
N PHE A 423 4.36 0.57 1.94
CA PHE A 423 4.16 0.30 3.36
C PHE A 423 2.72 -0.17 3.61
N ASN A 424 2.41 -0.53 4.86
CA ASN A 424 1.07 -0.98 5.24
C ASN A 424 0.49 -0.09 6.34
N LEU A 425 -0.80 0.23 6.23
CA LEU A 425 -1.63 0.71 7.32
C LEU A 425 -2.49 -0.46 7.81
N ILE A 426 -2.29 -0.87 9.05
CA ILE A 426 -2.90 -2.07 9.62
C ILE A 426 -3.89 -1.67 10.71
N PRO A 427 -5.17 -2.06 10.65
CA PRO A 427 -6.10 -1.77 11.72
C PRO A 427 -5.65 -2.45 13.01
N ARG A 428 -5.67 -1.67 14.10
CA ARG A 428 -5.42 -2.11 15.47
C ARG A 428 -6.66 -1.74 16.27
N ASP A 429 -7.34 -2.75 16.77
CA ASP A 429 -8.55 -2.58 17.58
C ASP A 429 -9.72 -1.88 16.83
N LEU A 430 -9.70 -1.83 15.49
CA LEU A 430 -10.80 -1.23 14.70
C LEU A 430 -12.14 -1.94 14.94
N THR A 431 -12.10 -3.24 15.17
CA THR A 431 -13.22 -4.07 15.60
C THR A 431 -12.78 -4.92 16.80
N ALA A 432 -13.73 -5.37 17.63
CA ALA A 432 -13.44 -6.19 18.82
C ALA A 432 -12.81 -7.53 18.45
N GLN A 433 -13.34 -8.16 17.39
CA GLN A 433 -12.79 -9.37 16.80
C GLN A 433 -12.55 -9.17 15.30
N ARG A 434 -12.04 -10.19 14.62
CA ARG A 434 -12.00 -10.22 13.14
C ARG A 434 -13.37 -9.88 12.53
N LEU A 435 -13.40 -9.29 11.34
CA LEU A 435 -14.63 -8.82 10.70
C LEU A 435 -15.63 -9.95 10.38
N ASP A 436 -15.14 -11.11 9.96
CA ASP A 436 -15.93 -12.27 9.59
C ASP A 436 -15.71 -13.42 10.58
N VAL A 437 -16.09 -13.23 11.84
CA VAL A 437 -16.00 -14.27 12.87
C VAL A 437 -16.80 -15.51 12.43
N PRO A 438 -16.18 -16.71 12.34
CA PRO A 438 -16.91 -17.93 12.07
C PRO A 438 -18.02 -18.15 13.11
N GLU A 439 -19.19 -18.63 12.69
CA GLU A 439 -20.35 -18.84 13.57
C GLU A 439 -19.99 -19.69 14.81
N SER A 440 -19.19 -20.76 14.61
CA SER A 440 -18.70 -21.62 15.70
C SER A 440 -17.67 -20.97 16.63
N ARG A 441 -17.31 -19.71 16.40
CA ARG A 441 -16.25 -18.97 17.13
C ARG A 441 -16.73 -17.62 17.68
N GLN A 442 -18.02 -17.30 17.58
CA GLN A 442 -18.58 -16.02 18.04
C GLN A 442 -18.31 -15.77 19.53
N ASP A 443 -18.37 -16.80 20.36
CA ASP A 443 -18.14 -16.69 21.82
C ASP A 443 -16.65 -16.53 22.21
N LEU A 444 -15.71 -16.64 21.26
CA LEU A 444 -14.28 -16.58 21.53
C LEU A 444 -13.73 -15.15 21.43
N ASN A 445 -14.06 -14.34 22.43
CA ASN A 445 -13.52 -13.00 22.60
C ASN A 445 -12.63 -12.91 23.84
N GLY A 446 -11.32 -12.85 23.62
CA GLY A 446 -10.30 -12.95 24.68
C GLY A 446 -9.96 -14.39 25.06
N LYS A 447 -9.53 -14.60 26.32
CA LYS A 447 -9.16 -15.93 26.81
C LYS A 447 -10.41 -16.83 26.90
N PRO A 448 -10.44 -18.00 26.24
CA PRO A 448 -11.58 -18.90 26.35
C PRO A 448 -11.82 -19.33 27.81
N GLN A 449 -13.07 -19.27 28.27
CA GLN A 449 -13.43 -19.61 29.66
C GLN A 449 -13.23 -21.10 29.96
N ASP A 450 -13.46 -21.96 28.96
CA ASP A 450 -13.35 -23.42 29.05
C ASP A 450 -11.98 -23.95 28.62
N TRP A 451 -10.97 -23.08 28.48
CA TRP A 451 -9.60 -23.54 28.21
C TRP A 451 -9.06 -24.28 29.44
N ASP A 452 -9.05 -25.60 29.38
CA ASP A 452 -8.60 -26.51 30.44
C ASP A 452 -7.07 -26.60 30.56
N GLY A 453 -6.34 -25.80 29.78
CA GLY A 453 -4.88 -25.79 29.79
C GLY A 453 -4.24 -26.89 28.95
N GLN A 454 -5.01 -27.68 28.20
CA GLN A 454 -4.42 -28.60 27.23
C GLN A 454 -3.73 -27.80 26.13
N MET A 455 -2.40 -27.78 26.17
CA MET A 455 -1.60 -27.43 25.01
C MET A 455 -1.89 -28.46 23.91
N PRO A 456 -1.80 -28.06 22.62
CA PRO A 456 -1.65 -29.03 21.55
C PRO A 456 -0.60 -30.05 21.99
N PRO A 457 -0.82 -31.36 21.79
CA PRO A 457 0.11 -32.37 22.27
C PRO A 457 1.52 -31.95 21.85
N GLU A 458 2.38 -31.72 22.84
CA GLU A 458 3.79 -31.46 22.58
C GLU A 458 4.24 -32.56 21.62
N GLU A 459 4.98 -32.20 20.56
CA GLU A 459 5.73 -33.18 19.80
C GLU A 459 6.58 -33.93 20.83
N GLN A 460 6.08 -35.08 21.30
CA GLN A 460 6.84 -35.95 22.18
C GLN A 460 8.11 -36.21 21.40
N ASP A 461 9.23 -35.76 21.98
CA ASP A 461 10.57 -35.94 21.47
C ASP A 461 10.63 -37.27 20.71
N ALA A 462 10.79 -37.17 19.40
CA ALA A 462 11.16 -38.30 18.57
C ALA A 462 12.59 -38.69 18.95
N SER A 463 12.73 -39.35 20.10
CA SER A 463 13.97 -39.96 20.60
C SER A 463 14.18 -41.33 19.95
#